data_AF-E3BLX2-F1
#
_entry.id   AF-E3BLX2-F1
#
_cell.length_a   1.000
_cell.length_b   1.000
_cell.length_c   1.000
_cell.angle_alpha   90.00
_cell.angle_beta   90.00
_cell.angle_gamma   90.00
#
_symmetry.space_group_name_H-M   'P 1'
#
loop_
_entity.id
_entity.type
_entity.pdbx_description
1 polymer ?
#
loop_
_entity_poly.entity_id
_entity_poly.type
_entity_poly.pdbx_seq_one_letter_code
_entity_poly.pdbx_strand_id
1 'polypeptide(L)'
;MAISTVSTQSPEINIQHNQGSQQISGKLGEKSISATATSVEASNLARTHDPISNTPKKDLKVLFNESQFNKEKDTRGFSFQLLKGGDNRFETSVTRGITHYQSKELKNVVTLLKTVQNTPSENNLSKLENALTVWQEKKPKEAENRGERVRELQSEIKGLTSKIQANRAEDAGVLKLSIDPQKADLFHSSSVTLDQFGRVQGLGQISQAKIDILKNSTTTPLTELNSMAERTAPKTESESIIEFAFKFSQSSDPEVQELANEAKSLWMSGGVNKDSLTNLLEKAKDKLANDDPLQSVVSKQISDVKKEKHNNQYMDALFNRRFDSEIAHNMVKNPSKNALDNAKQIGEYLANDFSRRMVDREKSSIDQKLNSFANMISTDVRPWFSRVPEVTTFIASPTMENFDKMMRQVDDGFGMIKIPFLAVKLHTDGTMGFDTKSYKMDGDKFYGQAITKARSPSDQTIKPAQTPQTNHYGTGLAYQPKGAVYDDFISGRSVPDTKILGQELSQHDKNAFENSAAVVTGASGSTNIMTHMAKYLAKENDNFSTKQSQLNTLAFLTFDGGHSLNESMSVYTALQAEGDERVKALNNYHINYEDIIALAEQDNKAGVADSIEKAYTSTLQFYEQNAYSSPKNNQIIMG
;
A
#
# COMPACT_ATOMS: atom_id res chain seq x y z
N MET A 1 21.53 -37.68 -58.19
CA MET A 1 20.42 -38.58 -57.80
C MET A 1 19.61 -37.85 -56.73
N ALA A 2 18.58 -37.13 -57.18
CA ALA A 2 17.15 -37.39 -56.91
C ALA A 2 16.68 -36.58 -55.68
N ILE A 3 16.33 -35.29 -55.83
CA ILE A 3 15.05 -34.71 -56.31
C ILE A 3 13.91 -34.89 -55.30
N SER A 4 13.38 -33.78 -54.75
CA SER A 4 11.98 -33.35 -54.94
C SER A 4 11.60 -32.15 -54.06
N THR A 5 11.43 -31.00 -54.72
CA THR A 5 10.66 -29.81 -54.33
C THR A 5 9.29 -29.85 -55.00
N VAL A 6 8.19 -29.57 -54.28
CA VAL A 6 6.87 -29.10 -54.78
C VAL A 6 6.17 -28.43 -53.57
N SER A 7 5.84 -27.14 -53.48
CA SER A 7 5.07 -26.18 -54.30
C SER A 7 3.55 -26.24 -54.14
N THR A 8 3.00 -25.09 -53.72
CA THR A 8 1.69 -24.47 -54.05
C THR A 8 0.38 -25.12 -53.59
N GLN A 9 -0.48 -24.36 -52.89
CA GLN A 9 -1.65 -23.67 -53.49
C GLN A 9 -2.52 -22.98 -52.42
N SER A 10 -2.79 -21.68 -52.65
CA SER A 10 -3.97 -20.97 -52.13
C SER A 10 -5.25 -21.49 -52.80
N PRO A 11 -6.42 -21.14 -52.24
CA PRO A 11 -7.44 -20.57 -53.10
C PRO A 11 -8.03 -19.27 -52.53
N GLU A 12 -7.98 -18.23 -53.36
CA GLU A 12 -8.96 -17.14 -53.38
C GLU A 12 -10.33 -17.66 -53.85
N ILE A 13 -11.43 -17.00 -53.47
CA ILE A 13 -12.33 -16.25 -54.39
C ILE A 13 -13.68 -15.85 -53.73
N ASN A 14 -13.97 -14.55 -53.88
CA ASN A 14 -15.23 -13.79 -54.04
C ASN A 14 -16.36 -13.74 -53.00
N ILE A 15 -16.62 -12.57 -52.40
CA ILE A 15 -17.42 -11.38 -52.85
C ILE A 15 -18.93 -11.59 -52.66
N GLN A 16 -19.55 -10.75 -51.81
CA GLN A 16 -20.77 -10.02 -52.19
C GLN A 16 -21.03 -8.78 -51.32
N HIS A 17 -20.98 -7.62 -51.97
CA HIS A 17 -21.64 -6.38 -51.56
C HIS A 17 -23.15 -6.60 -51.45
N ASN A 18 -23.79 -6.00 -50.45
CA ASN A 18 -25.19 -5.61 -50.60
C ASN A 18 -25.43 -4.22 -50.01
N GLN A 19 -25.77 -3.29 -50.89
CA GLN A 19 -26.31 -1.98 -50.58
C GLN A 19 -27.78 -2.11 -50.21
N GLY A 20 -28.21 -1.43 -49.16
CA GLY A 20 -29.60 -1.36 -48.73
C GLY A 20 -29.89 0.00 -48.12
N SER A 21 -30.07 0.98 -48.99
CA SER A 21 -30.57 2.32 -48.69
C SER A 21 -32.02 2.29 -48.20
N GLN A 22 -32.30 2.90 -47.06
CA GLN A 22 -33.61 3.54 -46.80
C GLN A 22 -33.40 4.90 -46.13
N GLN A 23 -33.75 5.94 -46.88
CA GLN A 23 -34.01 7.30 -46.40
C GLN A 23 -35.25 7.30 -45.49
N ILE A 24 -35.17 7.95 -44.33
CA ILE A 24 -36.31 8.69 -43.80
C ILE A 24 -35.84 10.10 -43.41
N SER A 25 -36.50 11.05 -44.06
CA SER A 25 -36.45 12.51 -43.98
C SER A 25 -36.61 13.07 -42.55
N GLY A 26 -35.83 14.10 -42.23
CA GLY A 26 -36.07 14.99 -41.08
C GLY A 26 -35.19 16.26 -41.14
N LYS A 27 -35.76 17.33 -41.66
CA LYS A 27 -35.17 18.65 -41.93
C LYS A 27 -34.70 19.42 -40.66
N LEU A 28 -33.64 20.19 -40.89
CA LEU A 28 -33.37 21.57 -40.44
C LEU A 28 -32.97 21.84 -38.98
N GLY A 29 -31.81 22.50 -38.82
CA GLY A 29 -31.61 23.48 -37.75
C GLY A 29 -30.17 23.67 -37.28
N GLU A 30 -29.30 24.24 -38.12
CA GLU A 30 -28.12 24.94 -37.60
C GLU A 30 -28.57 26.07 -36.66
N LYS A 31 -28.16 26.00 -35.40
CA LYS A 31 -27.99 27.19 -34.55
C LYS A 31 -26.72 27.02 -33.73
N SER A 32 -25.68 27.69 -34.20
CA SER A 32 -24.59 28.23 -33.40
C SER A 32 -25.14 28.89 -32.13
N ILE A 33 -24.70 28.44 -30.95
CA ILE A 33 -24.81 29.21 -29.71
C ILE A 33 -23.41 29.33 -29.10
N SER A 34 -22.97 30.58 -29.11
CA SER A 34 -21.79 31.14 -28.46
C SER A 34 -21.79 30.89 -26.94
N ALA A 35 -20.58 30.75 -26.41
CA ALA A 35 -20.28 30.74 -24.98
C ALA A 35 -20.88 31.94 -24.24
N THR A 36 -21.62 31.68 -23.16
CA THR A 36 -21.52 32.31 -21.81
C THR A 36 -22.76 31.93 -21.00
N ALA A 37 -22.68 30.84 -20.23
CA ALA A 37 -23.55 30.62 -19.09
C ALA A 37 -22.64 30.65 -17.84
N THR A 38 -22.81 31.66 -17.02
CA THR A 38 -22.07 31.84 -15.77
C THR A 38 -22.38 30.67 -14.83
N SER A 39 -21.38 30.25 -14.05
CA SER A 39 -21.41 29.09 -13.13
C SER A 39 -22.53 29.12 -12.06
N VAL A 40 -23.34 30.18 -12.03
CA VAL A 40 -24.45 30.36 -11.09
C VAL A 40 -25.75 29.73 -11.61
N GLU A 41 -25.99 29.65 -12.93
CA GLU A 41 -27.21 29.03 -13.47
C GLU A 41 -27.15 27.49 -13.46
N ALA A 42 -25.97 26.90 -13.71
CA ALA A 42 -25.76 25.45 -13.54
C ALA A 42 -25.90 25.01 -12.06
N SER A 43 -25.48 25.87 -11.12
CA SER A 43 -25.61 25.64 -9.68
C SER A 43 -27.06 25.72 -9.18
N ASN A 44 -27.92 26.49 -9.87
CA ASN A 44 -29.34 26.63 -9.50
C ASN A 44 -30.23 25.53 -10.11
N LEU A 45 -29.83 24.95 -11.25
CA LEU A 45 -30.47 23.75 -11.83
C LEU A 45 -30.17 22.47 -11.02
N ALA A 46 -28.99 22.37 -10.39
CA ALA A 46 -28.64 21.24 -9.52
C ALA A 46 -29.29 21.30 -8.11
N ARG A 47 -29.84 22.45 -7.69
CA ARG A 47 -30.40 22.64 -6.34
C ARG A 47 -31.91 22.45 -6.21
N THR A 48 -32.65 22.22 -7.29
CA THR A 48 -34.12 22.19 -7.21
C THR A 48 -34.78 20.93 -7.76
N HIS A 49 -34.06 19.93 -8.26
CA HIS A 49 -34.67 18.68 -8.71
C HIS A 49 -33.97 17.47 -8.06
N ASP A 50 -34.48 17.05 -6.91
CA ASP A 50 -34.34 15.69 -6.45
C ASP A 50 -35.15 14.80 -7.41
N PRO A 51 -34.54 13.95 -8.26
CA PRO A 51 -35.27 13.14 -9.25
C PRO A 51 -36.24 12.14 -8.57
N ILE A 52 -36.12 11.99 -7.25
CA ILE A 52 -36.89 11.08 -6.42
C ILE A 52 -38.27 11.66 -6.06
N SER A 53 -38.50 12.98 -6.15
CA SER A 53 -39.75 13.59 -5.67
C SER A 53 -41.01 13.23 -6.47
N ASN A 54 -40.86 12.75 -7.70
CA ASN A 54 -41.99 12.35 -8.57
C ASN A 54 -42.25 10.83 -8.61
N THR A 55 -41.54 10.04 -7.80
CA THR A 55 -41.90 8.62 -7.65
C THR A 55 -43.07 8.53 -6.68
N PRO A 56 -44.19 7.83 -7.01
CA PRO A 56 -45.27 7.63 -6.07
C PRO A 56 -44.69 7.06 -4.76
N LYS A 57 -44.96 7.71 -3.62
CA LYS A 57 -44.48 7.27 -2.28
C LYS A 57 -44.81 5.81 -1.93
N LYS A 58 -45.63 5.13 -2.75
CA LYS A 58 -45.99 3.73 -2.63
C LYS A 58 -44.90 2.73 -3.06
N ASP A 59 -43.87 3.15 -3.82
CA ASP A 59 -42.89 2.21 -4.39
C ASP A 59 -41.47 2.28 -3.77
N LEU A 60 -41.27 3.12 -2.74
CA LEU A 60 -40.01 3.12 -1.98
C LEU A 60 -40.03 2.02 -0.91
N LYS A 61 -39.78 0.77 -1.32
CA LYS A 61 -39.41 -0.30 -0.38
C LYS A 61 -38.01 0.01 0.16
N VAL A 62 -37.94 0.67 1.31
CA VAL A 62 -36.72 0.72 2.12
C VAL A 62 -36.47 -0.71 2.60
N LEU A 63 -35.41 -1.35 2.10
CA LEU A 63 -35.15 -2.76 2.39
C LEU A 63 -34.63 -3.03 3.80
N PHE A 64 -34.29 -1.98 4.53
CA PHE A 64 -33.87 -2.08 5.92
C PHE A 64 -34.68 -1.14 6.79
N ASN A 65 -35.69 -1.72 7.42
CA ASN A 65 -36.32 -1.16 8.61
C ASN A 65 -35.56 -1.72 9.84
N GLU A 66 -35.32 -0.91 10.87
CA GLU A 66 -34.77 -1.38 12.15
C GLU A 66 -35.56 -2.55 12.75
N SER A 67 -36.85 -2.67 12.42
CA SER A 67 -37.69 -3.81 12.80
C SER A 67 -37.26 -5.16 12.21
N GLN A 68 -36.35 -5.16 11.23
CA GLN A 68 -35.82 -6.36 10.56
C GLN A 68 -34.38 -6.68 10.97
N PHE A 69 -33.79 -5.93 11.90
CA PHE A 69 -32.44 -6.19 12.39
C PHE A 69 -32.34 -7.59 13.01
N ASN A 70 -31.39 -8.39 12.55
CA ASN A 70 -31.08 -9.70 13.09
C ASN A 70 -29.67 -9.68 13.68
N LYS A 71 -29.58 -9.80 15.01
CA LYS A 71 -28.32 -9.72 15.76
C LYS A 71 -27.25 -10.67 15.22
N GLU A 72 -27.58 -11.93 14.98
CA GLU A 72 -26.62 -12.94 14.51
C GLU A 72 -26.14 -12.64 13.10
N LYS A 73 -27.07 -12.29 12.21
CA LYS A 73 -26.78 -12.01 10.80
C LYS A 73 -26.02 -10.70 10.60
N ASP A 74 -26.45 -9.64 11.27
CA ASP A 74 -25.98 -8.27 11.01
C ASP A 74 -24.69 -7.95 11.76
N THR A 75 -24.41 -8.66 12.86
CA THR A 75 -23.14 -8.52 13.61
C THR A 75 -22.14 -9.66 13.36
N ARG A 76 -22.44 -10.56 12.40
CA ARG A 76 -21.59 -11.73 12.07
C ARG A 76 -20.13 -11.34 11.88
N GLY A 77 -19.22 -12.08 12.51
CA GLY A 77 -17.79 -11.84 12.42
C GLY A 77 -17.28 -10.60 13.18
N PHE A 78 -18.10 -9.97 14.03
CA PHE A 78 -17.63 -8.94 14.97
C PHE A 78 -17.15 -9.57 16.29
N SER A 79 -15.99 -9.16 16.77
CA SER A 79 -15.45 -9.60 18.07
C SER A 79 -15.85 -8.61 19.17
N PHE A 80 -16.92 -8.92 19.89
CA PHE A 80 -17.42 -8.10 21.00
C PHE A 80 -16.46 -8.09 22.20
N GLN A 81 -16.34 -6.91 22.83
CA GLN A 81 -15.62 -6.62 24.06
C GLN A 81 -16.58 -6.02 25.10
N LEU A 82 -16.59 -4.70 25.30
CA LEU A 82 -17.47 -4.00 26.23
C LEU A 82 -18.93 -4.01 25.75
N LEU A 83 -19.17 -4.13 24.44
CA LEU A 83 -20.52 -4.29 23.88
C LEU A 83 -21.03 -5.74 23.95
N LYS A 84 -20.26 -6.68 24.50
CA LYS A 84 -20.70 -8.06 24.67
C LYS A 84 -21.84 -8.14 25.68
N GLY A 85 -22.85 -8.94 25.37
CA GLY A 85 -23.94 -9.24 26.30
C GLY A 85 -23.43 -9.70 27.67
N GLY A 86 -23.81 -8.99 28.73
CA GLY A 86 -23.42 -9.30 30.11
C GLY A 86 -22.04 -8.79 30.54
N ASP A 87 -21.31 -8.06 29.68
CA ASP A 87 -20.06 -7.43 30.08
C ASP A 87 -20.30 -6.20 30.96
N ASN A 88 -19.73 -6.19 32.17
CA ASN A 88 -19.91 -5.11 33.15
C ASN A 88 -18.62 -4.31 33.40
N ARG A 89 -17.57 -4.47 32.57
CA ARG A 89 -16.27 -3.83 32.80
C ARG A 89 -16.35 -2.30 32.73
N PHE A 90 -17.13 -1.77 31.78
CA PHE A 90 -17.39 -0.33 31.71
C PHE A 90 -18.15 0.16 32.95
N GLU A 91 -19.25 -0.52 33.33
CA GLU A 91 -20.04 -0.16 34.51
C GLU A 91 -19.21 -0.20 35.80
N THR A 92 -18.33 -1.20 35.93
CA THR A 92 -17.41 -1.33 37.05
C THR A 92 -16.39 -0.18 37.07
N SER A 93 -15.84 0.19 35.90
CA SER A 93 -14.87 1.30 35.81
C SER A 93 -15.45 2.67 36.21
N VAL A 94 -16.76 2.86 36.03
CA VAL A 94 -17.45 4.11 36.36
C VAL A 94 -18.10 4.12 37.75
N THR A 95 -18.05 3.01 38.47
CA THR A 95 -18.63 2.89 39.82
C THR A 95 -17.58 3.20 40.88
N ARG A 96 -17.95 4.02 41.87
CA ARG A 96 -17.20 4.22 43.11
C ARG A 96 -18.11 3.89 44.28
N GLY A 97 -17.53 3.56 45.45
CA GLY A 97 -18.24 3.04 46.63
C GLY A 97 -19.48 3.83 47.10
N ILE A 98 -20.10 3.34 48.18
CA ILE A 98 -21.49 3.62 48.62
C ILE A 98 -21.84 5.12 48.76
N THR A 99 -20.86 6.02 48.87
CA THR A 99 -21.05 7.47 49.09
C THR A 99 -21.03 8.34 47.81
N HIS A 100 -20.84 7.77 46.62
CA HIS A 100 -20.70 8.55 45.38
C HIS A 100 -21.93 8.48 44.46
N TYR A 101 -22.61 9.61 44.28
CA TYR A 101 -23.71 9.73 43.32
C TYR A 101 -23.20 9.78 41.86
N GLN A 102 -23.85 9.02 40.98
CA GLN A 102 -23.67 9.10 39.52
C GLN A 102 -24.56 10.20 38.94
N SER A 103 -24.04 10.96 37.98
CA SER A 103 -24.85 11.94 37.25
C SER A 103 -25.97 11.29 36.43
N LYS A 104 -26.98 12.09 36.06
CA LYS A 104 -28.05 11.65 35.16
C LYS A 104 -27.49 11.23 33.80
N GLU A 105 -26.46 11.93 33.32
CA GLU A 105 -25.76 11.66 32.07
C GLU A 105 -25.03 10.31 32.11
N LEU A 106 -24.26 10.02 33.18
CA LEU A 106 -23.57 8.74 33.33
C LEU A 106 -24.56 7.57 33.44
N LYS A 107 -25.65 7.72 34.20
CA LYS A 107 -26.72 6.72 34.27
C LYS A 107 -27.33 6.42 32.91
N ASN A 108 -27.50 7.46 32.07
CA ASN A 108 -27.99 7.31 30.71
C ASN A 108 -27.01 6.54 29.82
N VAL A 109 -25.70 6.79 29.93
CA VAL A 109 -24.65 6.02 29.23
C VAL A 109 -24.73 4.53 29.61
N VAL A 110 -24.76 4.21 30.91
CA VAL A 110 -24.83 2.82 31.39
C VAL A 110 -26.11 2.13 30.91
N THR A 111 -27.24 2.86 30.89
CA THR A 111 -28.52 2.35 30.40
C THR A 111 -28.45 2.01 28.90
N LEU A 112 -27.95 2.95 28.09
CA LEU A 112 -27.83 2.76 26.64
C LEU A 112 -26.78 1.71 26.27
N LEU A 113 -25.72 1.55 27.07
CA LEU A 113 -24.77 0.46 26.91
C LEU A 113 -25.47 -0.90 27.05
N LYS A 114 -26.28 -1.08 28.10
CA LYS A 114 -27.08 -2.30 28.28
C LYS A 114 -28.08 -2.50 27.15
N THR A 115 -28.67 -1.42 26.63
CA THR A 115 -29.53 -1.49 25.44
C THR A 115 -28.77 -2.03 24.22
N VAL A 116 -27.57 -1.54 23.94
CA VAL A 116 -26.73 -2.02 22.82
C VAL A 116 -26.27 -3.47 23.03
N GLN A 117 -25.87 -3.84 24.24
CA GLN A 117 -25.45 -5.21 24.56
C GLN A 117 -26.56 -6.25 24.28
N ASN A 118 -27.81 -5.87 24.58
CA ASN A 118 -28.99 -6.70 24.32
C ASN A 118 -29.38 -6.65 22.84
N THR A 119 -29.59 -5.44 22.32
CA THR A 119 -30.11 -5.17 20.98
C THR A 119 -29.15 -4.23 20.25
N PRO A 120 -28.02 -4.75 19.72
CA PRO A 120 -27.09 -3.92 18.97
C PRO A 120 -27.79 -3.43 17.72
N SER A 121 -27.70 -2.15 17.39
CA SER A 121 -28.22 -1.59 16.12
C SER A 121 -27.56 -0.23 15.89
N GLU A 122 -27.49 0.25 14.65
CA GLU A 122 -26.91 1.57 14.36
C GLU A 122 -27.57 2.70 15.16
N ASN A 123 -28.89 2.63 15.38
CA ASN A 123 -29.62 3.62 16.18
C ASN A 123 -29.30 3.54 17.67
N ASN A 124 -29.21 2.32 18.24
CA ASN A 124 -28.82 2.17 19.64
C ASN A 124 -27.34 2.56 19.84
N LEU A 125 -26.48 2.27 18.87
CA LEU A 125 -25.08 2.69 18.85
C LEU A 125 -24.95 4.21 18.77
N SER A 126 -25.69 4.86 17.88
CA SER A 126 -25.73 6.32 17.76
C SER A 126 -26.25 6.99 19.04
N LYS A 127 -27.30 6.45 19.67
CA LYS A 127 -27.79 6.94 20.97
C LYS A 127 -26.72 6.83 22.06
N LEU A 128 -26.01 5.70 22.11
CA LEU A 128 -24.92 5.49 23.07
C LEU A 128 -23.74 6.44 22.83
N GLU A 129 -23.32 6.61 21.58
CA GLU A 129 -22.25 7.55 21.21
C GLU A 129 -22.63 8.99 21.58
N ASN A 130 -23.86 9.41 21.27
CA ASN A 130 -24.38 10.72 21.66
C ASN A 130 -24.43 10.88 23.18
N ALA A 131 -24.83 9.85 23.93
CA ALA A 131 -24.86 9.91 25.39
C ALA A 131 -23.45 10.03 26.00
N LEU A 132 -22.44 9.37 25.40
CA LEU A 132 -21.04 9.51 25.80
C LEU A 132 -20.56 10.95 25.57
N THR A 133 -20.82 11.52 24.39
CA THR A 133 -20.47 12.91 24.08
C THR A 133 -21.12 13.88 25.06
N VAL A 134 -22.44 13.76 25.29
CA VAL A 134 -23.18 14.61 26.23
C VAL A 134 -22.64 14.47 27.66
N TRP A 135 -22.25 13.28 28.08
CA TRP A 135 -21.65 13.07 29.40
C TRP A 135 -20.28 13.75 29.51
N GLN A 136 -19.42 13.59 28.51
CA GLN A 136 -18.09 14.22 28.47
C GLN A 136 -18.20 15.75 28.46
N GLU A 137 -19.17 16.32 27.75
CA GLU A 137 -19.39 17.76 27.66
C GLU A 137 -20.00 18.35 28.93
N LYS A 138 -21.06 17.72 29.47
CA LYS A 138 -21.80 18.27 30.62
C LYS A 138 -21.16 17.95 31.97
N LYS A 139 -20.37 16.88 32.04
CA LYS A 139 -19.72 16.38 33.26
C LYS A 139 -18.23 16.03 33.01
N PRO A 140 -17.40 16.95 32.48
CA PRO A 140 -16.03 16.66 32.06
C PRO A 140 -15.17 16.11 33.21
N LYS A 141 -15.28 16.67 34.41
CA LYS A 141 -14.57 16.17 35.60
C LYS A 141 -15.01 14.77 36.01
N GLU A 142 -16.28 14.43 35.84
CA GLU A 142 -16.76 13.08 36.14
C GLU A 142 -16.25 12.08 35.09
N ALA A 143 -16.30 12.48 33.81
CA ALA A 143 -15.79 11.68 32.71
C ALA A 143 -14.27 11.45 32.77
N GLU A 144 -13.49 12.46 33.14
CA GLU A 144 -12.04 12.33 33.33
C GLU A 144 -11.71 11.38 34.49
N ASN A 145 -12.44 11.49 35.61
CA ASN A 145 -12.18 10.69 36.81
C ASN A 145 -12.72 9.25 36.75
N ARG A 146 -13.68 8.97 35.87
CA ARG A 146 -14.43 7.69 35.85
C ARG A 146 -14.43 7.01 34.48
N GLY A 147 -14.11 7.72 33.41
CA GLY A 147 -14.21 7.25 32.02
C GLY A 147 -13.00 6.47 31.51
N GLU A 148 -12.37 5.64 32.36
CA GLU A 148 -11.15 4.89 32.03
C GLU A 148 -11.28 4.11 30.70
N ARG A 149 -12.48 3.58 30.44
CA ARG A 149 -12.80 2.76 29.26
C ARG A 149 -13.57 3.49 28.16
N VAL A 150 -13.71 4.82 28.22
CA VAL A 150 -14.50 5.58 27.23
C VAL A 150 -13.92 5.44 25.82
N ARG A 151 -12.59 5.51 25.67
CA ARG A 151 -11.93 5.35 24.36
C ARG A 151 -12.12 3.95 23.78
N GLU A 152 -12.04 2.92 24.62
CA GLU A 152 -12.29 1.53 24.23
C GLU A 152 -13.74 1.37 23.73
N LEU A 153 -14.70 1.90 24.49
CA LEU A 153 -16.12 1.84 24.14
C LEU A 153 -16.42 2.62 22.84
N GLN A 154 -15.89 3.83 22.68
CA GLN A 154 -16.02 4.62 21.43
C GLN A 154 -15.41 3.89 20.23
N SER A 155 -14.25 3.27 20.40
CA SER A 155 -13.62 2.47 19.34
C SER A 155 -14.48 1.26 18.97
N GLU A 156 -15.08 0.58 19.95
CA GLU A 156 -15.92 -0.59 19.71
C GLU A 156 -17.25 -0.21 19.04
N ILE A 157 -17.86 0.92 19.44
CA ILE A 157 -19.06 1.47 18.79
C ILE A 157 -18.80 1.70 17.30
N LYS A 158 -17.71 2.41 16.96
CA LYS A 158 -17.33 2.67 15.57
C LYS A 158 -17.09 1.37 14.80
N GLY A 159 -16.36 0.43 15.40
CA GLY A 159 -16.09 -0.88 14.81
C GLY A 159 -17.36 -1.66 14.50
N LEU A 160 -18.32 -1.69 15.42
CA LEU A 160 -19.57 -2.42 15.24
C LEU A 160 -20.47 -1.74 14.18
N THR A 161 -20.54 -0.41 14.18
CA THR A 161 -21.26 0.35 13.14
C THR A 161 -20.72 0.02 11.74
N SER A 162 -19.41 0.13 11.54
CA SER A 162 -18.78 -0.21 10.26
C SER A 162 -19.04 -1.67 9.86
N LYS A 163 -19.03 -2.60 10.83
CA LYS A 163 -19.27 -4.01 10.55
C LYS A 163 -20.72 -4.30 10.13
N ILE A 164 -21.69 -3.67 10.78
CA ILE A 164 -23.11 -3.77 10.38
C ILE A 164 -23.29 -3.25 8.95
N GLN A 165 -22.69 -2.10 8.63
CA GLN A 165 -22.78 -1.50 7.29
C GLN A 165 -22.07 -2.36 6.23
N ALA A 166 -20.94 -2.97 6.55
CA ALA A 166 -20.23 -3.89 5.65
C ALA A 166 -21.03 -5.18 5.39
N ASN A 167 -21.61 -5.79 6.42
CA ASN A 167 -22.47 -6.97 6.28
C ASN A 167 -23.72 -6.65 5.46
N ARG A 168 -24.28 -5.43 5.59
CA ARG A 168 -25.38 -4.95 4.75
C ARG A 168 -24.96 -4.81 3.28
N ALA A 169 -23.79 -4.24 3.02
CA ALA A 169 -23.24 -4.14 1.67
C ALA A 169 -23.01 -5.54 1.05
N GLU A 170 -22.56 -6.49 1.85
CA GLU A 170 -22.35 -7.89 1.44
C GLU A 170 -23.67 -8.56 1.06
N ASP A 171 -24.70 -8.43 1.92
CA ASP A 171 -26.04 -8.96 1.67
C ASP A 171 -26.69 -8.36 0.41
N ALA A 172 -26.41 -7.09 0.13
CA ALA A 172 -26.87 -6.41 -1.08
C ALA A 172 -26.06 -6.80 -2.34
N GLY A 173 -24.97 -7.55 -2.18
CA GLY A 173 -24.06 -7.93 -3.25
C GLY A 173 -23.29 -6.75 -3.84
N VAL A 174 -23.03 -5.71 -3.04
CA VAL A 174 -22.30 -4.50 -3.48
C VAL A 174 -20.99 -4.26 -2.75
N LEU A 175 -20.71 -5.01 -1.68
CA LEU A 175 -19.45 -4.87 -0.95
C LEU A 175 -18.25 -5.05 -1.90
N LYS A 176 -17.28 -4.14 -1.80
CA LYS A 176 -16.06 -4.04 -2.64
C LYS A 176 -16.27 -3.70 -4.12
N LEU A 177 -17.49 -3.46 -4.58
CA LEU A 177 -17.69 -2.97 -5.94
C LEU A 177 -17.07 -1.57 -6.09
N SER A 178 -16.30 -1.36 -7.14
CA SER A 178 -15.71 -0.06 -7.49
C SER A 178 -16.73 0.81 -8.20
N ILE A 179 -16.88 2.04 -7.74
CA ILE A 179 -17.81 3.02 -8.30
C ILE A 179 -17.04 3.97 -9.21
N ASP A 180 -17.65 4.29 -10.36
CA ASP A 180 -17.14 5.30 -11.29
C ASP A 180 -16.95 6.64 -10.57
N PRO A 181 -15.75 7.26 -10.57
CA PRO A 181 -15.49 8.55 -9.93
C PRO A 181 -16.45 9.66 -10.35
N GLN A 182 -16.91 9.66 -11.61
CA GLN A 182 -17.85 10.68 -12.09
C GLN A 182 -19.25 10.52 -11.48
N LYS A 183 -19.55 9.32 -10.96
CA LYS A 183 -20.81 8.96 -10.32
C LYS A 183 -20.67 8.85 -8.80
N ALA A 184 -19.45 8.86 -8.25
CA ALA A 184 -19.20 8.75 -6.83
C ALA A 184 -19.95 9.82 -6.04
N ASP A 185 -19.99 11.06 -6.55
CA ASP A 185 -20.72 12.18 -5.96
C ASP A 185 -22.23 11.92 -5.76
N LEU A 186 -22.85 11.03 -6.56
CA LEU A 186 -24.25 10.61 -6.38
C LEU A 186 -24.48 9.88 -5.05
N PHE A 187 -23.39 9.39 -4.45
CA PHE A 187 -23.38 8.59 -3.23
C PHE A 187 -22.70 9.29 -2.05
N HIS A 188 -22.33 10.59 -2.16
CA HIS A 188 -21.74 11.41 -1.09
C HIS A 188 -22.74 11.74 0.05
N SER A 189 -23.58 10.79 0.44
CA SER A 189 -24.45 10.84 1.62
C SER A 189 -24.01 9.79 2.63
N SER A 190 -24.43 9.92 3.90
CA SER A 190 -24.19 8.96 4.99
C SER A 190 -24.74 7.53 4.76
N SER A 191 -25.20 7.23 3.53
CA SER A 191 -25.86 5.99 3.13
C SER A 191 -24.93 5.02 2.41
N VAL A 192 -23.80 5.48 1.85
CA VAL A 192 -22.80 4.63 1.19
C VAL A 192 -21.43 5.10 1.63
N THR A 193 -20.63 4.19 2.19
CA THR A 193 -19.25 4.46 2.55
C THR A 193 -18.35 3.84 1.50
N LEU A 194 -17.48 4.65 0.90
CA LEU A 194 -16.47 4.20 -0.04
C LEU A 194 -15.10 4.15 0.64
N ASP A 195 -14.23 3.24 0.22
CA ASP A 195 -12.82 3.31 0.54
C ASP A 195 -12.12 4.38 -0.29
N GLN A 196 -10.85 4.62 0.01
CA GLN A 196 -10.00 5.57 -0.72
C GLN A 196 -9.82 5.27 -2.22
N PHE A 197 -10.23 4.10 -2.69
CA PHE A 197 -10.18 3.67 -4.09
C PHE A 197 -11.57 3.67 -4.75
N GLY A 198 -12.56 4.28 -4.09
CA GLY A 198 -13.93 4.34 -4.60
C GLY A 198 -14.70 3.01 -4.52
N ARG A 199 -14.25 2.05 -3.70
CA ARG A 199 -14.96 0.77 -3.50
C ARG A 199 -15.92 0.84 -2.33
N VAL A 200 -17.09 0.25 -2.46
CA VAL A 200 -18.09 0.20 -1.37
C VAL A 200 -17.53 -0.57 -0.16
N GLN A 201 -17.38 0.11 0.98
CA GLN A 201 -17.01 -0.48 2.27
C GLN A 201 -18.23 -0.78 3.14
N GLY A 202 -19.32 -0.02 2.97
CA GLY A 202 -20.50 -0.18 3.80
C GLY A 202 -21.71 0.53 3.22
N LEU A 203 -22.89 0.04 3.61
CA LEU A 203 -24.17 0.68 3.33
C LEU A 203 -24.82 1.10 4.64
N GLY A 204 -25.19 2.38 4.74
CA GLY A 204 -26.17 2.87 5.71
C GLY A 204 -27.60 2.47 5.31
N GLN A 205 -28.61 3.16 5.87
CA GLN A 205 -30.00 2.96 5.44
C GLN A 205 -30.21 3.58 4.06
N ILE A 206 -30.59 2.74 3.08
CA ILE A 206 -30.69 3.11 1.67
C ILE A 206 -31.82 2.33 0.98
N SER A 207 -32.46 2.92 -0.05
CA SER A 207 -33.52 2.26 -0.82
C SER A 207 -32.96 1.27 -1.84
N GLN A 208 -33.76 0.27 -2.24
CA GLN A 208 -33.35 -0.65 -3.30
C GLN A 208 -33.02 0.07 -4.61
N ALA A 209 -33.79 1.10 -4.97
CA ALA A 209 -33.52 1.90 -6.17
C ALA A 209 -32.11 2.53 -6.14
N LYS A 210 -31.63 3.00 -4.98
CA LYS A 210 -30.28 3.57 -4.86
C LYS A 210 -29.19 2.48 -4.82
N ILE A 211 -29.50 1.26 -4.34
CA ILE A 211 -28.64 0.07 -4.50
C ILE A 211 -28.53 -0.32 -5.99
N ASP A 212 -29.63 -0.27 -6.75
CA ASP A 212 -29.62 -0.58 -8.18
C ASP A 212 -28.81 0.46 -8.96
N ILE A 213 -28.96 1.75 -8.63
CA ILE A 213 -28.11 2.81 -9.19
C ILE A 213 -26.63 2.58 -8.83
N LEU A 214 -26.33 2.14 -7.60
CA LEU A 214 -24.97 1.81 -7.17
C LEU A 214 -24.38 0.65 -8.00
N LYS A 215 -25.15 -0.42 -8.21
CA LYS A 215 -24.78 -1.56 -9.07
C LYS A 215 -24.58 -1.15 -10.54
N ASN A 216 -25.39 -0.23 -11.05
CA ASN A 216 -25.26 0.27 -12.42
C ASN A 216 -24.18 1.36 -12.58
N SER A 217 -23.61 1.83 -11.47
CA SER A 217 -22.50 2.79 -11.44
C SER A 217 -21.16 2.11 -11.22
N THR A 218 -21.13 0.77 -11.22
CA THR A 218 -19.90 0.01 -11.04
C THR A 218 -19.00 0.14 -12.25
N THR A 219 -17.72 0.26 -12.00
CA THR A 219 -16.67 0.19 -13.01
C THR A 219 -15.70 -0.93 -12.68
N THR A 220 -14.90 -1.35 -13.65
CA THR A 220 -13.70 -2.13 -13.35
C THR A 220 -12.92 -1.36 -12.30
N PRO A 221 -12.37 -2.03 -11.27
CA PRO A 221 -11.71 -1.32 -10.22
C PRO A 221 -10.72 -0.28 -10.75
N LEU A 222 -10.73 0.92 -10.16
CA LEU A 222 -9.66 1.91 -10.39
C LEU A 222 -8.28 1.31 -10.04
N THR A 223 -8.33 0.15 -9.37
CA THR A 223 -7.26 -0.75 -9.01
C THR A 223 -6.86 -1.79 -10.05
N GLU A 224 -7.51 -1.78 -11.19
CA GLU A 224 -7.23 -2.66 -12.32
C GLU A 224 -7.24 -1.87 -13.63
N LEU A 225 -7.80 -0.66 -13.63
CA LEU A 225 -7.66 0.33 -14.68
C LEU A 225 -6.67 1.41 -14.23
N ASN A 226 -5.47 1.41 -14.81
CA ASN A 226 -4.83 2.70 -15.05
C ASN A 226 -5.81 3.52 -15.91
N SER A 227 -6.17 4.73 -15.49
CA SER A 227 -7.08 5.58 -16.29
C SER A 227 -6.64 5.59 -17.75
N MET A 228 -7.50 5.06 -18.62
CA MET A 228 -7.32 4.97 -20.07
C MET A 228 -7.72 6.27 -20.78
N ALA A 229 -8.06 7.33 -20.04
CA ALA A 229 -8.38 8.64 -20.57
C ALA A 229 -7.16 9.56 -20.51
N GLU A 230 -7.09 10.54 -21.41
CA GLU A 230 -6.12 11.62 -21.30
C GLU A 230 -6.28 12.28 -19.92
N ARG A 231 -5.26 12.10 -19.07
CA ARG A 231 -5.26 12.68 -17.73
C ARG A 231 -5.24 14.21 -17.86
N THR A 232 -6.19 14.87 -17.20
CA THR A 232 -6.15 16.33 -16.96
C THR A 232 -5.15 16.68 -15.87
N ALA A 233 -4.86 15.74 -14.96
CA ALA A 233 -3.86 15.90 -13.91
C ALA A 233 -2.43 15.91 -14.50
N PRO A 234 -1.53 16.78 -14.01
CA PRO A 234 -0.14 16.82 -14.46
C PRO A 234 0.61 15.54 -14.09
N LYS A 235 1.49 15.06 -14.97
CA LYS A 235 2.41 13.95 -14.65
C LYS A 235 3.42 14.36 -13.58
N THR A 236 3.80 13.42 -12.72
CA THR A 236 4.95 13.63 -11.82
C THR A 236 6.26 13.65 -12.60
N GLU A 237 7.31 14.12 -11.94
CA GLU A 237 8.66 14.18 -12.50
C GLU A 237 9.17 12.76 -12.83
N SER A 238 8.89 11.76 -11.98
CA SER A 238 9.22 10.36 -12.25
C SER A 238 8.42 9.75 -13.40
N GLU A 239 7.12 10.04 -13.52
CA GLU A 239 6.32 9.60 -14.67
C GLU A 239 6.86 10.21 -15.98
N SER A 240 7.24 11.49 -15.93
CA SER A 240 7.73 12.24 -17.09
C SER A 240 9.09 11.73 -17.56
N ILE A 241 10.04 11.50 -16.65
CA ILE A 241 11.38 11.03 -17.03
C ILE A 241 11.37 9.59 -17.59
N ILE A 242 10.48 8.72 -17.12
CA ILE A 242 10.33 7.36 -17.65
C ILE A 242 9.69 7.38 -19.04
N GLU A 243 8.65 8.18 -19.26
CA GLU A 243 8.11 8.40 -20.62
C GLU A 243 9.16 8.97 -21.56
N PHE A 244 9.91 9.97 -21.10
CA PHE A 244 10.98 10.60 -21.86
C PHE A 244 12.03 9.55 -22.25
N ALA A 245 12.59 8.83 -21.27
CA ALA A 245 13.60 7.81 -21.52
C ALA A 245 13.09 6.72 -22.49
N PHE A 246 11.86 6.24 -22.28
CA PHE A 246 11.26 5.25 -23.17
C PHE A 246 11.16 5.78 -24.61
N LYS A 247 10.50 6.92 -24.83
CA LYS A 247 10.26 7.43 -26.19
C LYS A 247 11.55 7.83 -26.90
N PHE A 248 12.49 8.45 -26.20
CA PHE A 248 13.76 8.88 -26.78
C PHE A 248 14.66 7.69 -27.11
N SER A 249 14.62 6.61 -26.31
CA SER A 249 15.38 5.38 -26.60
C SER A 249 14.94 4.67 -27.89
N GLN A 250 13.74 4.97 -28.41
CA GLN A 250 13.24 4.39 -29.67
C GLN A 250 13.76 5.12 -30.92
N SER A 251 14.39 6.29 -30.75
CA SER A 251 14.95 7.03 -31.88
C SER A 251 16.22 6.36 -32.41
N SER A 252 16.42 6.40 -33.73
CA SER A 252 17.69 6.03 -34.36
C SER A 252 18.71 7.19 -34.40
N ASP A 253 18.32 8.40 -34.00
CA ASP A 253 19.20 9.56 -33.93
C ASP A 253 20.15 9.47 -32.72
N PRO A 254 21.48 9.47 -32.92
CA PRO A 254 22.46 9.42 -31.83
C PRO A 254 22.32 10.55 -30.81
N GLU A 255 21.95 11.77 -31.21
CA GLU A 255 21.79 12.90 -30.30
C GLU A 255 20.55 12.74 -29.40
N VAL A 256 19.49 12.13 -29.94
CA VAL A 256 18.27 11.80 -29.19
C VAL A 256 18.54 10.62 -28.24
N GLN A 257 19.35 9.64 -28.66
CA GLN A 257 19.79 8.55 -27.78
C GLN A 257 20.67 9.04 -26.62
N GLU A 258 21.52 10.06 -26.85
CA GLU A 258 22.29 10.71 -25.79
C GLU A 258 21.37 11.30 -24.71
N LEU A 259 20.29 11.97 -25.10
CA LEU A 259 19.29 12.49 -24.16
C LEU A 259 18.60 11.37 -23.35
N ALA A 260 18.32 10.21 -23.96
CA ALA A 260 17.79 9.06 -23.25
C ALA A 260 18.79 8.53 -22.19
N ASN A 261 20.08 8.53 -22.49
CA ASN A 261 21.13 8.14 -21.54
C ASN A 261 21.29 9.15 -20.40
N GLU A 262 21.12 10.45 -20.66
CA GLU A 262 21.07 11.47 -19.61
C GLU A 262 19.86 11.28 -18.69
N ALA A 263 18.68 10.98 -19.26
CA ALA A 263 17.47 10.66 -18.48
C ALA A 263 17.69 9.43 -17.58
N LYS A 264 18.30 8.37 -18.13
CA LYS A 264 18.71 7.19 -17.36
C LYS A 264 19.67 7.56 -16.24
N SER A 265 20.68 8.39 -16.51
CA SER A 265 21.67 8.80 -15.51
C SER A 265 21.03 9.58 -14.36
N LEU A 266 20.11 10.50 -14.65
CA LEU A 266 19.32 11.21 -13.64
C LEU A 266 18.44 10.27 -12.80
N TRP A 267 17.84 9.26 -13.43
CA TRP A 267 17.09 8.22 -12.72
C TRP A 267 18.00 7.42 -11.77
N MET A 268 19.16 6.96 -12.26
CA MET A 268 20.11 6.15 -11.48
C MET A 268 20.80 6.92 -10.35
N SER A 269 20.92 8.24 -10.46
CA SER A 269 21.40 9.07 -9.35
C SER A 269 20.30 9.37 -8.32
N GLY A 270 19.05 8.96 -8.58
CA GLY A 270 17.85 9.37 -7.83
C GLY A 270 17.68 10.88 -7.71
N GLY A 271 18.26 11.62 -8.67
CA GLY A 271 18.25 13.08 -8.71
C GLY A 271 17.04 13.66 -9.44
N VAL A 272 15.97 12.88 -9.62
CA VAL A 272 14.80 13.28 -10.41
C VAL A 272 13.94 14.25 -9.60
N ASN A 273 14.13 15.53 -9.87
CA ASN A 273 13.38 16.62 -9.26
C ASN A 273 12.94 17.64 -10.32
N LYS A 274 12.20 18.66 -9.90
CA LYS A 274 11.65 19.68 -10.80
C LYS A 274 12.74 20.35 -11.66
N ASP A 275 13.85 20.74 -11.05
CA ASP A 275 14.89 21.52 -11.71
C ASP A 275 15.70 20.67 -12.69
N SER A 276 16.14 19.48 -12.27
CA SER A 276 16.86 18.53 -13.12
C SER A 276 16.03 18.10 -14.34
N LEU A 277 14.73 17.81 -14.13
CA LEU A 277 13.84 17.46 -15.24
C LEU A 277 13.61 18.66 -16.17
N THR A 278 13.38 19.86 -15.63
CA THR A 278 13.22 21.07 -16.47
C THR A 278 14.45 21.29 -17.35
N ASN A 279 15.65 21.15 -16.79
CA ASN A 279 16.89 21.32 -17.54
C ASN A 279 17.03 20.30 -18.67
N LEU A 280 16.72 19.03 -18.41
CA LEU A 280 16.73 17.99 -19.45
C LEU A 280 15.70 18.27 -20.55
N LEU A 281 14.49 18.71 -20.18
CA LEU A 281 13.43 18.98 -21.14
C LEU A 281 13.72 20.19 -22.02
N GLU A 282 14.21 21.31 -21.47
CA GLU A 282 14.58 22.48 -22.28
C GLU A 282 15.77 22.14 -23.19
N LYS A 283 16.75 21.37 -22.72
CA LYS A 283 17.84 20.85 -23.57
C LYS A 283 17.32 19.98 -24.72
N ALA A 284 16.36 19.10 -24.46
CA ALA A 284 15.74 18.28 -25.50
C ALA A 284 14.97 19.12 -26.51
N LYS A 285 14.23 20.13 -26.05
CA LYS A 285 13.49 21.06 -26.89
C LYS A 285 14.39 21.83 -27.86
N ASP A 286 15.58 22.24 -27.40
CA ASP A 286 16.55 22.96 -28.23
C ASP A 286 17.26 22.05 -29.26
N LYS A 287 17.43 20.76 -28.94
CA LYS A 287 18.07 19.78 -29.83
C LYS A 287 17.12 19.21 -30.90
N LEU A 288 15.84 19.05 -30.58
CA LEU A 288 14.86 18.46 -31.50
C LEU A 288 14.44 19.44 -32.59
N ALA A 289 14.28 18.97 -33.83
CA ALA A 289 13.66 19.77 -34.89
C ALA A 289 12.21 20.14 -34.53
N ASN A 290 11.72 21.30 -34.99
CA ASN A 290 10.38 21.79 -34.63
C ASN A 290 9.24 20.85 -35.07
N ASP A 291 9.45 20.06 -36.11
CA ASP A 291 8.52 19.07 -36.66
C ASP A 291 8.74 17.65 -36.12
N ASP A 292 9.73 17.45 -35.23
CA ASP A 292 9.97 16.16 -34.59
C ASP A 292 8.77 15.76 -33.70
N PRO A 293 8.21 14.55 -33.83
CA PRO A 293 7.10 14.07 -33.00
C PRO A 293 7.37 14.17 -31.49
N LEU A 294 8.63 14.07 -31.05
CA LEU A 294 9.05 14.17 -29.65
C LEU A 294 8.91 15.60 -29.10
N GLN A 295 8.88 16.65 -29.94
CA GLN A 295 8.63 18.03 -29.48
C GLN A 295 7.30 18.17 -28.74
N SER A 296 6.28 17.43 -29.18
CA SER A 296 4.96 17.44 -28.52
C SER A 296 5.02 16.86 -27.10
N VAL A 297 5.83 15.82 -26.90
CA VAL A 297 6.06 15.18 -25.60
C VAL A 297 6.79 16.15 -24.67
N VAL A 298 7.90 16.71 -25.14
CA VAL A 298 8.71 17.66 -24.37
C VAL A 298 7.90 18.89 -23.98
N SER A 299 7.16 19.48 -24.91
CA SER A 299 6.33 20.67 -24.66
C SER A 299 5.22 20.39 -23.62
N LYS A 300 4.58 19.23 -23.69
CA LYS A 300 3.57 18.82 -22.69
C LYS A 300 4.20 18.63 -21.32
N GLN A 301 5.33 17.95 -21.24
CA GLN A 301 6.03 17.73 -19.97
C GLN A 301 6.54 19.04 -19.35
N ILE A 302 7.06 19.99 -20.14
CA ILE A 302 7.43 21.33 -19.65
C ILE A 302 6.21 22.06 -19.05
N SER A 303 5.02 21.87 -19.64
CA SER A 303 3.77 22.41 -19.07
C SER A 303 3.41 21.74 -17.75
N ASP A 304 3.50 20.42 -17.67
CA ASP A 304 3.13 19.64 -16.48
C ASP A 304 4.09 19.87 -15.29
N VAL A 305 5.38 20.08 -15.55
CA VAL A 305 6.37 20.42 -14.51
C VAL A 305 6.03 21.75 -13.81
N LYS A 306 5.35 22.67 -14.49
CA LYS A 306 4.93 23.97 -13.93
C LYS A 306 3.66 23.89 -13.07
N LYS A 307 2.88 22.80 -13.20
CA LYS A 307 1.63 22.61 -12.47
C LYS A 307 1.89 21.99 -11.11
N GLU A 308 1.06 22.37 -10.14
CA GLU A 308 1.04 21.76 -8.81
C GLU A 308 0.52 20.33 -8.88
N LYS A 309 1.08 19.46 -8.04
CA LYS A 309 0.79 18.02 -7.98
C LYS A 309 0.35 17.67 -6.57
N HIS A 310 -0.63 16.79 -6.45
CA HIS A 310 -1.11 16.33 -5.14
C HIS A 310 -0.16 15.28 -4.54
N ASN A 311 -0.05 15.25 -3.20
CA ASN A 311 0.72 14.21 -2.47
C ASN A 311 0.34 12.80 -2.88
N ASN A 312 -0.95 12.54 -3.19
CA ASN A 312 -1.42 11.23 -3.63
C ASN A 312 -0.81 10.80 -4.98
N GLN A 313 -0.43 11.74 -5.85
CA GLN A 313 0.26 11.43 -7.10
C GLN A 313 1.70 10.96 -6.83
N TYR A 314 2.39 11.60 -5.88
CA TYR A 314 3.72 11.15 -5.44
C TYR A 314 3.66 9.85 -4.64
N MET A 315 2.57 9.60 -3.90
CA MET A 315 2.37 8.31 -3.22
C MET A 315 2.14 7.16 -4.19
N ASP A 316 1.48 7.43 -5.31
CA ASP A 316 1.30 6.42 -6.36
C ASP A 316 2.65 5.91 -6.84
N ALA A 317 3.53 6.81 -7.30
CA ALA A 317 4.93 6.52 -7.66
C ALA A 317 5.11 5.20 -8.45
N LEU A 318 4.20 4.92 -9.39
CA LEU A 318 4.05 3.63 -10.06
C LEU A 318 5.38 3.06 -10.56
N PHE A 319 6.15 3.88 -11.29
CA PHE A 319 7.42 3.43 -11.89
C PHE A 319 8.55 3.29 -10.87
N ASN A 320 8.60 4.12 -9.82
CA ASN A 320 9.60 3.99 -8.76
C ASN A 320 9.35 2.72 -7.94
N ARG A 321 8.10 2.48 -7.52
CA ARG A 321 7.70 1.25 -6.83
C ARG A 321 8.05 0.03 -7.66
N ARG A 322 7.80 0.08 -8.97
CA ARG A 322 8.15 -1.02 -9.87
C ARG A 322 9.66 -1.24 -9.94
N PHE A 323 10.42 -0.17 -10.14
CA PHE A 323 11.87 -0.24 -10.25
C PHE A 323 12.51 -0.84 -8.99
N ASP A 324 12.18 -0.32 -7.81
CA ASP A 324 12.65 -0.85 -6.52
C ASP A 324 12.29 -2.33 -6.36
N SER A 325 11.06 -2.70 -6.69
CA SER A 325 10.58 -4.08 -6.59
C SER A 325 11.33 -5.04 -7.53
N GLU A 326 11.68 -4.60 -8.74
CA GLU A 326 12.45 -5.42 -9.68
C GLU A 326 13.91 -5.56 -9.27
N ILE A 327 14.51 -4.54 -8.64
CA ILE A 327 15.86 -4.67 -8.06
C ILE A 327 15.85 -5.78 -7.01
N ALA A 328 14.90 -5.72 -6.07
CA ALA A 328 14.77 -6.71 -5.00
C ALA A 328 14.47 -8.11 -5.56
N HIS A 329 13.58 -8.20 -6.55
CA HIS A 329 13.25 -9.46 -7.23
C HIS A 329 14.48 -10.06 -7.94
N ASN A 330 15.28 -9.26 -8.64
CA ASN A 330 16.51 -9.75 -9.28
C ASN A 330 17.52 -10.28 -8.26
N MET A 331 17.67 -9.60 -7.11
CA MET A 331 18.54 -10.05 -6.01
C MET A 331 18.04 -11.35 -5.35
N VAL A 332 16.72 -11.53 -5.22
CA VAL A 332 16.11 -12.77 -4.70
C VAL A 332 16.22 -13.91 -5.70
N LYS A 333 16.05 -13.62 -7.00
CA LYS A 333 16.10 -14.64 -8.05
C LYS A 333 17.53 -15.16 -8.27
N ASN A 334 18.53 -14.29 -8.14
CA ASN A 334 19.94 -14.61 -8.38
C ASN A 334 20.81 -14.13 -7.21
N PRO A 335 20.70 -14.73 -6.01
CA PRO A 335 21.48 -14.30 -4.85
C PRO A 335 22.97 -14.63 -5.06
N SER A 336 23.85 -13.74 -4.62
CA SER A 336 25.28 -14.05 -4.55
C SER A 336 25.58 -15.04 -3.42
N LYS A 337 26.72 -15.74 -3.51
CA LYS A 337 27.18 -16.61 -2.42
C LYS A 337 27.32 -15.85 -1.10
N ASN A 338 27.86 -14.63 -1.14
CA ASN A 338 28.02 -13.79 0.05
C ASN A 338 26.67 -13.44 0.68
N ALA A 339 25.64 -13.23 -0.14
CA ALA A 339 24.29 -12.95 0.34
C ALA A 339 23.72 -14.14 1.13
N LEU A 340 23.86 -15.36 0.61
CA LEU A 340 23.44 -16.60 1.28
C LEU A 340 24.26 -16.85 2.56
N ASP A 341 25.59 -16.75 2.48
CA ASP A 341 26.49 -16.99 3.61
C ASP A 341 26.26 -15.97 4.74
N ASN A 342 25.99 -14.70 4.40
CA ASN A 342 25.66 -13.67 5.39
C ASN A 342 24.32 -13.95 6.09
N ALA A 343 23.28 -14.29 5.33
CA ALA A 343 21.99 -14.68 5.90
C ALA A 343 22.13 -15.92 6.81
N LYS A 344 22.91 -16.92 6.38
CA LYS A 344 23.21 -18.11 7.20
C LYS A 344 23.88 -17.75 8.52
N GLN A 345 24.88 -16.86 8.52
CA GLN A 345 25.54 -16.40 9.75
C GLN A 345 24.56 -15.72 10.73
N ILE A 346 23.65 -14.88 10.22
CA ILE A 346 22.60 -14.26 11.04
C ILE A 346 21.69 -15.34 11.64
N GLY A 347 21.23 -16.27 10.81
CA GLY A 347 20.37 -17.37 11.21
C GLY A 347 20.99 -18.25 12.30
N GLU A 348 22.26 -18.63 12.12
CA GLU A 348 23.04 -19.40 13.07
C GLU A 348 23.24 -18.66 14.39
N TYR A 349 23.57 -17.36 14.36
CA TYR A 349 23.68 -16.56 15.58
C TYR A 349 22.38 -16.56 16.37
N LEU A 350 21.24 -16.29 15.72
CA LEU A 350 19.93 -16.22 16.38
C LEU A 350 19.53 -17.58 16.94
N ALA A 351 19.73 -18.66 16.18
CA ALA A 351 19.46 -20.03 16.63
C ALA A 351 20.32 -20.43 17.83
N ASN A 352 21.63 -20.14 17.77
CA ASN A 352 22.59 -20.43 18.83
C ASN A 352 22.28 -19.65 20.12
N ASP A 353 22.01 -18.35 20.01
CA ASP A 353 21.67 -17.51 21.17
C ASP A 353 20.39 -17.98 21.84
N PHE A 354 19.34 -18.26 21.06
CA PHE A 354 18.09 -18.78 21.59
C PHE A 354 18.31 -20.12 22.28
N SER A 355 18.94 -21.09 21.60
CA SER A 355 19.18 -22.44 22.14
C SER A 355 20.00 -22.42 23.42
N ARG A 356 21.06 -21.60 23.49
CA ARG A 356 21.88 -21.45 24.70
C ARG A 356 21.07 -20.95 25.89
N ARG A 357 20.12 -20.04 25.68
CA ARG A 357 19.23 -19.53 26.75
C ARG A 357 18.16 -20.54 27.18
N MET A 358 17.94 -21.61 26.40
CA MET A 358 16.95 -22.65 26.70
C MET A 358 17.52 -23.88 27.43
N VAL A 359 18.86 -24.06 27.52
CA VAL A 359 19.50 -25.29 28.06
C VAL A 359 18.95 -25.71 29.43
N ASP A 360 18.72 -24.76 30.34
CA ASP A 360 18.25 -25.04 31.71
C ASP A 360 16.78 -24.64 31.93
N ARG A 361 16.01 -24.46 30.86
CA ARG A 361 14.60 -24.08 30.95
C ARG A 361 13.69 -25.30 30.92
N GLU A 362 12.61 -25.24 31.70
CA GLU A 362 11.56 -26.25 31.62
C GLU A 362 10.96 -26.31 30.22
N LYS A 363 10.69 -27.53 29.73
CA LYS A 363 10.12 -27.77 28.40
C LYS A 363 8.85 -26.95 28.14
N SER A 364 7.97 -26.84 29.13
CA SER A 364 6.74 -26.03 29.04
C SER A 364 7.02 -24.55 28.74
N SER A 365 8.09 -23.98 29.31
CA SER A 365 8.50 -22.59 29.07
C SER A 365 9.07 -22.40 27.67
N ILE A 366 9.85 -23.37 27.18
CA ILE A 366 10.39 -23.38 25.82
C ILE A 366 9.24 -23.46 24.82
N ASP A 367 8.33 -24.42 25.01
CA ASP A 367 7.16 -24.63 24.15
C ASP A 367 6.29 -23.36 24.12
N GLN A 368 6.07 -22.68 25.25
CA GLN A 368 5.31 -21.42 25.29
C GLN A 368 5.95 -20.32 24.42
N LYS A 369 7.29 -20.17 24.46
CA LYS A 369 8.01 -19.18 23.65
C LYS A 369 7.93 -19.50 22.16
N LEU A 370 8.16 -20.76 21.79
CA LEU A 370 8.09 -21.20 20.40
C LEU A 370 6.67 -21.05 19.83
N ASN A 371 5.64 -21.39 20.62
CA ASN A 371 4.24 -21.18 20.23
C ASN A 371 3.90 -19.68 20.06
N SER A 372 4.38 -18.82 20.97
CA SER A 372 4.21 -17.36 20.83
C SER A 372 4.82 -16.86 19.52
N PHE A 373 6.05 -17.28 19.24
CA PHE A 373 6.76 -16.87 18.03
C PHE A 373 6.09 -17.39 16.76
N ALA A 374 5.67 -18.65 16.73
CA ALA A 374 4.90 -19.24 15.63
C ALA A 374 3.59 -18.48 15.38
N ASN A 375 2.87 -18.12 16.44
CA ASN A 375 1.66 -17.30 16.34
C ASN A 375 1.96 -15.89 15.78
N MET A 376 3.08 -15.28 16.18
CA MET A 376 3.44 -13.97 15.63
C MET A 376 3.74 -14.04 14.13
N ILE A 377 4.41 -15.10 13.66
CA ILE A 377 4.65 -15.32 12.22
C ILE A 377 3.33 -15.61 11.49
N SER A 378 2.47 -16.46 12.05
CA SER A 378 1.21 -16.86 11.40
C SER A 378 0.19 -15.73 11.25
N THR A 379 0.30 -14.67 12.05
CA THR A 379 -0.52 -13.45 11.89
C THR A 379 0.00 -12.47 10.83
N ASP A 380 1.17 -12.72 10.26
CA ASP A 380 1.82 -11.86 9.26
C ASP A 380 2.32 -12.67 8.05
N VAL A 381 1.47 -13.59 7.55
CA VAL A 381 1.75 -14.45 6.40
C VAL A 381 2.18 -13.63 5.18
N ARG A 382 3.22 -14.11 4.49
CA ARG A 382 3.73 -13.51 3.25
C ARG A 382 3.51 -14.42 2.05
N PRO A 383 3.31 -13.85 0.84
CA PRO A 383 3.08 -14.65 -0.36
C PRO A 383 4.17 -15.67 -0.65
N TRP A 384 5.43 -15.28 -0.43
CA TRP A 384 6.60 -16.11 -0.70
C TRP A 384 6.85 -17.22 0.35
N PHE A 385 6.03 -17.33 1.41
CA PHE A 385 6.18 -18.42 2.40
C PHE A 385 6.01 -19.81 1.79
N SER A 386 5.31 -19.93 0.66
CA SER A 386 5.24 -21.19 -0.11
C SER A 386 6.60 -21.69 -0.59
N ARG A 387 7.60 -20.79 -0.71
CA ARG A 387 8.97 -21.10 -1.15
C ARG A 387 9.92 -21.45 0.00
N VAL A 388 9.48 -21.35 1.26
CA VAL A 388 10.27 -21.68 2.46
C VAL A 388 9.50 -22.63 3.39
N PRO A 389 9.33 -23.91 3.01
CA PRO A 389 8.51 -24.89 3.74
C PRO A 389 8.87 -25.07 5.21
N GLU A 390 10.11 -24.79 5.61
CA GLU A 390 10.56 -24.83 7.00
C GLU A 390 9.85 -23.78 7.89
N VAL A 391 9.43 -22.64 7.32
CA VAL A 391 8.62 -21.65 8.03
C VAL A 391 7.22 -22.19 8.31
N THR A 392 6.55 -22.76 7.30
CA THR A 392 5.20 -23.32 7.47
C THR A 392 5.21 -24.56 8.36
N THR A 393 6.28 -25.36 8.29
CA THR A 393 6.51 -26.49 9.19
C THR A 393 6.66 -26.04 10.64
N PHE A 394 7.44 -24.99 10.90
CA PHE A 394 7.58 -24.43 12.25
C PHE A 394 6.26 -23.85 12.78
N ILE A 395 5.50 -23.13 11.94
CA ILE A 395 4.18 -22.61 12.33
C ILE A 395 3.23 -23.75 12.72
N ALA A 396 3.21 -24.84 11.96
CA ALA A 396 2.35 -25.99 12.23
C ALA A 396 2.81 -26.81 13.44
N SER A 397 4.12 -26.88 13.70
CA SER A 397 4.72 -27.65 14.78
C SER A 397 5.91 -26.90 15.38
N PRO A 398 5.69 -26.01 16.37
CA PRO A 398 6.72 -25.13 16.89
C PRO A 398 7.63 -25.82 17.91
N THR A 399 8.49 -26.71 17.41
CA THR A 399 9.51 -27.43 18.20
C THR A 399 10.87 -26.77 18.08
N MET A 400 11.78 -27.07 19.02
CA MET A 400 13.18 -26.60 18.92
C MET A 400 13.87 -27.08 17.65
N GLU A 401 13.58 -28.29 17.19
CA GLU A 401 14.11 -28.84 15.94
C GLU A 401 13.64 -28.04 14.73
N ASN A 402 12.33 -27.78 14.62
CA ASN A 402 11.78 -27.00 13.52
C ASN A 402 12.22 -25.53 13.58
N PHE A 403 12.40 -24.96 14.78
CA PHE A 403 12.98 -23.64 14.97
C PHE A 403 14.42 -23.59 14.45
N ASP A 404 15.27 -24.53 14.85
CA ASP A 404 16.67 -24.58 14.43
C ASP A 404 16.79 -24.75 12.91
N LYS A 405 16.01 -25.68 12.33
CA LYS A 405 15.92 -25.85 10.88
C LYS A 405 15.47 -24.58 10.17
N MET A 406 14.39 -23.95 10.63
CA MET A 406 13.86 -22.70 10.06
C MET A 406 14.92 -21.59 10.08
N MET A 407 15.69 -21.47 11.15
CA MET A 407 16.68 -20.42 11.32
C MET A 407 17.98 -20.68 10.55
N ARG A 408 18.38 -21.95 10.33
CA ARG A 408 19.68 -22.27 9.70
C ARG A 408 19.63 -22.57 8.21
N GLN A 409 18.51 -23.06 7.70
CA GLN A 409 18.40 -23.46 6.31
C GLN A 409 18.35 -22.21 5.41
N VAL A 410 19.34 -22.02 4.54
CA VAL A 410 19.42 -20.86 3.61
C VAL A 410 19.94 -21.39 2.28
N ASP A 411 19.01 -21.86 1.44
CA ASP A 411 19.36 -22.60 0.22
C ASP A 411 19.35 -21.70 -1.03
N ASP A 412 18.53 -20.66 -1.02
CA ASP A 412 18.31 -19.76 -2.15
C ASP A 412 17.95 -18.34 -1.68
N GLY A 413 17.53 -17.49 -2.62
CA GLY A 413 17.19 -16.11 -2.30
C GLY A 413 15.91 -15.94 -1.47
N PHE A 414 15.02 -16.93 -1.44
CA PHE A 414 13.90 -16.93 -0.50
C PHE A 414 14.39 -17.23 0.92
N GLY A 415 15.31 -18.19 1.06
CA GLY A 415 16.04 -18.40 2.31
C GLY A 415 16.81 -17.15 2.76
N MET A 416 17.41 -16.41 1.83
CA MET A 416 18.13 -15.17 2.10
C MET A 416 17.24 -14.08 2.71
N ILE A 417 16.05 -13.82 2.15
CA ILE A 417 15.13 -12.78 2.67
C ILE A 417 14.34 -13.26 3.90
N LYS A 418 14.18 -14.58 4.07
CA LYS A 418 13.56 -15.18 5.26
C LYS A 418 14.31 -14.80 6.53
N ILE A 419 15.65 -14.80 6.52
CA ILE A 419 16.41 -14.56 7.74
C ILE A 419 16.21 -13.14 8.29
N PRO A 420 16.35 -12.04 7.51
CA PRO A 420 15.99 -10.71 7.98
C PRO A 420 14.54 -10.59 8.45
N PHE A 421 13.59 -11.23 7.76
CA PHE A 421 12.19 -11.28 8.22
C PHE A 421 12.08 -11.87 9.64
N LEU A 422 12.63 -13.08 9.85
CA LEU A 422 12.59 -13.77 11.14
C LEU A 422 13.38 -13.02 12.22
N ALA A 423 14.51 -12.41 11.86
CA ALA A 423 15.31 -11.60 12.77
C ALA A 423 14.50 -10.41 13.30
N VAL A 424 13.84 -9.64 12.43
CA VAL A 424 12.97 -8.54 12.86
C VAL A 424 11.88 -9.07 13.79
N LYS A 425 11.24 -10.18 13.42
CA LYS A 425 10.20 -10.81 14.24
C LYS A 425 10.70 -11.17 15.65
N LEU A 426 11.83 -11.87 15.76
CA LEU A 426 12.45 -12.23 17.04
C LEU A 426 12.71 -11.03 17.94
N HIS A 427 13.16 -9.91 17.37
CA HIS A 427 13.48 -8.70 18.12
C HIS A 427 12.25 -7.87 18.52
N THR A 428 11.09 -8.14 17.91
CA THR A 428 9.82 -7.49 18.24
C THR A 428 8.92 -8.33 19.14
N ASP A 429 9.17 -9.64 19.25
CA ASP A 429 8.50 -10.51 20.22
C ASP A 429 9.21 -10.46 21.58
N GLY A 430 8.61 -9.75 22.54
CA GLY A 430 9.13 -9.65 23.91
C GLY A 430 9.26 -10.99 24.65
N THR A 431 8.64 -12.07 24.15
CA THR A 431 8.79 -13.41 24.74
C THR A 431 10.10 -14.07 24.31
N MET A 432 10.68 -13.67 23.19
CA MET A 432 11.89 -14.27 22.62
C MET A 432 13.18 -13.71 23.23
N GLY A 433 13.10 -12.57 23.93
CA GLY A 433 14.18 -11.99 24.72
C GLY A 433 15.30 -11.30 23.92
N PHE A 434 15.11 -11.12 22.60
CA PHE A 434 16.04 -10.37 21.75
C PHE A 434 15.81 -8.85 21.84
N ASP A 435 14.64 -8.43 22.32
CA ASP A 435 14.30 -7.04 22.65
C ASP A 435 15.20 -6.43 23.73
N THR A 436 15.71 -7.27 24.64
CA THR A 436 16.61 -6.86 25.74
C THR A 436 18.09 -6.83 25.38
N LYS A 437 18.47 -7.18 24.14
CA LYS A 437 19.87 -7.11 23.71
C LYS A 437 20.34 -5.65 23.66
N SER A 438 21.56 -5.38 24.11
CA SER A 438 22.10 -4.01 24.20
C SER A 438 22.04 -3.27 22.86
N TYR A 439 22.44 -3.92 21.76
CA TYR A 439 22.36 -3.33 20.43
C TYR A 439 20.92 -3.00 19.99
N LYS A 440 19.94 -3.79 20.42
CA LYS A 440 18.51 -3.57 20.14
C LYS A 440 17.96 -2.42 20.98
N MET A 441 18.33 -2.33 22.25
CA MET A 441 17.97 -1.20 23.12
C MET A 441 18.52 0.13 22.58
N ASP A 442 19.74 0.13 22.04
CA ASP A 442 20.30 1.33 21.38
C ASP A 442 19.55 1.67 20.09
N GLY A 443 19.18 0.63 19.31
CA GLY A 443 18.28 0.80 18.17
C GLY A 443 16.92 1.39 18.57
N ASP A 444 16.32 0.96 19.68
CA ASP A 444 15.02 1.45 20.13
C ASP A 444 15.05 2.92 20.56
N LYS A 445 16.16 3.38 21.14
CA LYS A 445 16.36 4.81 21.42
C LYS A 445 16.31 5.62 20.13
N PHE A 446 17.09 5.22 19.11
CA PHE A 446 17.09 5.93 17.82
C PHE A 446 15.72 5.82 17.12
N TYR A 447 15.07 4.67 17.23
CA TYR A 447 13.73 4.46 16.68
C TYR A 447 12.72 5.46 17.26
N GLY A 448 12.62 5.56 18.59
CA GLY A 448 11.67 6.46 19.25
C GLY A 448 12.03 7.94 19.14
N GLN A 449 13.32 8.28 19.06
CA GLN A 449 13.77 9.67 19.03
C GLN A 449 13.77 10.30 17.64
N ALA A 450 14.05 9.51 16.59
CA ALA A 450 14.25 9.98 15.23
C ALA A 450 13.32 9.30 14.22
N ILE A 451 13.32 7.96 14.13
CA ILE A 451 12.63 7.24 13.04
C ILE A 451 11.12 7.46 13.09
N THR A 452 10.49 7.38 14.27
CA THR A 452 9.04 7.60 14.39
C THR A 452 8.64 9.03 14.00
N LYS A 453 9.50 10.03 14.27
CA LYS A 453 9.27 11.43 13.92
C LYS A 453 9.55 11.74 12.45
N ALA A 454 10.40 10.96 11.81
CA ALA A 454 10.69 11.03 10.38
C ALA A 454 9.61 10.34 9.53
N ARG A 455 8.55 9.79 10.13
CA ARG A 455 7.41 9.26 9.39
C ARG A 455 6.30 10.30 9.37
N SER A 456 5.74 10.55 8.19
CA SER A 456 4.55 11.40 8.11
C SER A 456 3.39 10.77 8.88
N PRO A 457 2.55 11.60 9.55
CA PRO A 457 1.33 11.14 10.20
C PRO A 457 0.45 10.35 9.23
N SER A 458 -0.23 9.33 9.78
CA SER A 458 -1.18 8.52 9.04
C SER A 458 -2.58 8.91 9.49
N ASP A 459 -3.46 9.29 8.57
CA ASP A 459 -4.86 9.62 8.91
C ASP A 459 -5.63 8.37 9.37
N GLN A 460 -5.18 7.19 8.93
CA GLN A 460 -5.66 5.89 9.39
C GLN A 460 -4.49 4.90 9.44
N THR A 461 -4.45 4.06 10.48
CA THR A 461 -3.56 2.89 10.52
C THR A 461 -4.41 1.64 10.40
N ILE A 462 -4.27 0.90 9.29
CA ILE A 462 -4.98 -0.35 9.09
C ILE A 462 -4.27 -1.45 9.90
N LYS A 463 -5.00 -2.14 10.78
CA LYS A 463 -4.43 -3.25 11.56
C LYS A 463 -4.01 -4.40 10.61
N PRO A 464 -3.00 -5.21 10.95
CA PRO A 464 -2.56 -6.34 10.12
C PRO A 464 -3.70 -7.26 9.67
N ALA A 465 -4.61 -7.63 10.58
CA ALA A 465 -5.76 -8.50 10.29
C ALA A 465 -6.81 -7.87 9.33
N GLN A 466 -6.75 -6.56 9.12
CA GLN A 466 -7.66 -5.80 8.24
C GLN A 466 -6.98 -5.39 6.94
N THR A 467 -5.69 -5.71 6.79
CA THR A 467 -4.90 -5.36 5.61
C THR A 467 -5.36 -6.19 4.42
N PRO A 468 -5.48 -5.60 3.22
CA PRO A 468 -5.71 -6.35 1.99
C PRO A 468 -4.73 -7.52 1.84
N GLN A 469 -5.20 -8.62 1.28
CA GLN A 469 -4.35 -9.75 0.95
C GLN A 469 -3.85 -9.61 -0.50
N THR A 470 -2.65 -10.11 -0.75
CA THR A 470 -1.99 -10.14 -2.05
C THR A 470 -1.28 -11.48 -2.23
N ASN A 471 -1.02 -11.85 -3.48
CA ASN A 471 -0.13 -12.95 -3.85
C ASN A 471 1.06 -12.46 -4.70
N HIS A 472 1.38 -11.16 -4.62
CA HIS A 472 2.46 -10.51 -5.37
C HIS A 472 3.61 -10.12 -4.44
N TYR A 473 4.80 -9.99 -5.00
CA TYR A 473 5.94 -9.35 -4.33
C TYR A 473 5.95 -7.85 -4.59
N GLY A 474 6.81 -7.14 -3.85
CA GLY A 474 7.15 -5.76 -4.14
C GLY A 474 6.26 -4.74 -3.43
N THR A 475 6.55 -3.48 -3.71
CA THR A 475 5.91 -2.32 -3.08
C THR A 475 4.73 -1.77 -3.88
N GLY A 476 4.29 -2.48 -4.92
CA GLY A 476 3.13 -2.10 -5.73
C GLY A 476 1.87 -2.07 -4.89
N LEU A 477 1.04 -1.06 -5.09
CA LEU A 477 -0.26 -0.97 -4.41
C LEU A 477 -1.21 -2.00 -5.03
N ALA A 478 -2.23 -2.46 -4.29
CA ALA A 478 -3.18 -3.47 -4.79
C ALA A 478 -3.85 -3.07 -6.12
N TYR A 479 -3.79 -1.77 -6.42
CA TYR A 479 -4.43 -1.12 -7.54
C TYR A 479 -3.55 -0.89 -8.76
N GLN A 480 -2.26 -1.12 -8.60
CA GLN A 480 -1.30 -0.93 -9.68
C GLN A 480 -1.18 -2.21 -10.49
N PRO A 481 -0.88 -2.11 -11.80
CA PRO A 481 -0.64 -3.29 -12.61
C PRO A 481 0.51 -4.12 -12.02
N LYS A 482 0.26 -5.42 -11.95
CA LYS A 482 1.12 -6.38 -11.25
C LYS A 482 2.36 -6.72 -12.07
N GLY A 483 3.41 -7.16 -11.37
CA GLY A 483 4.67 -7.58 -11.98
C GLY A 483 4.73 -9.03 -12.40
N ALA A 484 5.93 -9.59 -12.39
CA ALA A 484 6.08 -11.01 -12.63
C ALA A 484 5.23 -11.78 -11.60
N VAL A 485 4.56 -12.83 -12.06
CA VAL A 485 3.69 -13.63 -11.21
C VAL A 485 4.43 -14.90 -10.82
N TYR A 486 4.31 -15.26 -9.55
CA TYR A 486 4.70 -16.57 -9.05
C TYR A 486 3.42 -17.38 -8.85
N ASP A 487 3.25 -18.42 -9.68
CA ASP A 487 2.03 -19.22 -9.67
C ASP A 487 1.80 -19.97 -8.34
N ASP A 488 2.87 -20.20 -7.58
CA ASP A 488 2.87 -20.90 -6.31
C ASP A 488 2.85 -19.97 -5.09
N PHE A 489 2.80 -18.66 -5.26
CA PHE A 489 2.67 -17.74 -4.14
C PHE A 489 1.30 -17.90 -3.48
N ILE A 490 1.33 -18.04 -2.15
CA ILE A 490 0.10 -18.08 -1.35
C ILE A 490 -0.47 -16.66 -1.18
N SER A 491 -1.72 -16.59 -0.74
CA SER A 491 -2.31 -15.32 -0.29
C SER A 491 -1.68 -14.91 1.05
N GLY A 492 -1.18 -13.68 1.12
CA GLY A 492 -0.57 -13.09 2.32
C GLY A 492 -0.88 -11.61 2.44
N ARG A 493 -0.38 -10.96 3.48
CA ARG A 493 -0.65 -9.54 3.76
C ARG A 493 0.01 -8.62 2.71
N SER A 494 -0.74 -7.63 2.23
CA SER A 494 -0.20 -6.54 1.40
C SER A 494 0.26 -5.36 2.25
N VAL A 495 1.55 -5.30 2.55
CA VAL A 495 2.12 -4.23 3.40
C VAL A 495 2.00 -2.83 2.79
N PRO A 496 2.19 -2.61 1.47
CA PRO A 496 2.04 -1.29 0.86
C PRO A 496 0.65 -0.66 1.08
N ASP A 497 -0.39 -1.49 1.15
CA ASP A 497 -1.78 -1.03 1.33
C ASP A 497 -2.15 -0.70 2.79
N THR A 498 -1.18 -0.71 3.72
CA THR A 498 -1.44 -0.50 5.16
C THR A 498 -1.43 0.96 5.61
N LYS A 499 -0.76 1.83 4.84
CA LYS A 499 -0.53 3.22 5.21
C LYS A 499 -1.28 4.17 4.28
N ILE A 500 -1.97 5.13 4.88
CA ILE A 500 -2.64 6.23 4.18
C ILE A 500 -2.02 7.51 4.74
N LEU A 501 -1.22 8.21 3.94
CA LEU A 501 -0.62 9.46 4.37
C LEU A 501 -1.69 10.52 4.59
N GLY A 502 -1.53 11.30 5.66
CA GLY A 502 -2.30 12.51 5.86
C GLY A 502 -1.82 13.67 4.97
N GLN A 503 -2.44 14.85 5.15
CA GLN A 503 -2.07 16.04 4.40
C GLN A 503 -0.69 16.60 4.81
N GLU A 504 -0.30 16.43 6.09
CA GLU A 504 0.99 16.89 6.60
C GLU A 504 2.10 15.88 6.30
N LEU A 505 3.20 16.36 5.74
CA LEU A 505 4.39 15.55 5.48
C LEU A 505 5.49 15.87 6.48
N SER A 506 6.15 14.83 6.97
CA SER A 506 7.45 14.96 7.65
C SER A 506 8.54 15.41 6.68
N GLN A 507 9.64 15.94 7.21
CA GLN A 507 10.76 16.39 6.37
C GLN A 507 11.35 15.27 5.51
N HIS A 508 11.47 14.05 6.06
CA HIS A 508 11.94 12.87 5.34
C HIS A 508 11.06 12.56 4.11
N ASP A 509 9.74 12.44 4.29
CA ASP A 509 8.84 12.09 3.19
C ASP A 509 8.69 13.25 2.19
N LYS A 510 8.77 14.51 2.67
CA LYS A 510 8.84 15.69 1.80
C LYS A 510 10.08 15.66 0.90
N ASN A 511 11.26 15.37 1.47
CA ASN A 511 12.49 15.22 0.69
C ASN A 511 12.40 14.09 -0.34
N ALA A 512 11.75 12.97 0.02
CA ALA A 512 11.49 11.89 -0.90
C ALA A 512 10.61 12.35 -2.08
N PHE A 513 9.51 13.08 -1.83
CA PHE A 513 8.65 13.60 -2.89
C PHE A 513 9.36 14.62 -3.78
N GLU A 514 10.14 15.54 -3.19
CA GLU A 514 10.91 16.54 -3.94
C GLU A 514 11.93 15.91 -4.90
N ASN A 515 12.40 14.69 -4.60
CA ASN A 515 13.32 13.90 -5.44
C ASN A 515 12.64 12.68 -6.10
N SER A 516 11.31 12.69 -6.18
CA SER A 516 10.49 11.64 -6.82
C SER A 516 10.78 10.21 -6.35
N ALA A 517 11.24 10.03 -5.12
CA ALA A 517 11.47 8.72 -4.51
C ALA A 517 10.16 8.16 -3.94
N ALA A 518 9.99 6.84 -4.03
CA ALA A 518 8.80 6.17 -3.52
C ALA A 518 8.74 6.22 -1.98
N VAL A 519 7.57 6.56 -1.44
CA VAL A 519 7.23 6.42 -0.01
C VAL A 519 6.19 5.31 0.13
N VAL A 520 6.51 4.29 0.92
CA VAL A 520 5.67 3.10 1.16
C VAL A 520 5.11 3.16 2.57
N THR A 521 5.97 3.06 3.58
CA THR A 521 5.55 3.13 5.00
C THR A 521 6.31 4.19 5.83
N GLY A 522 7.26 4.89 5.23
CA GLY A 522 8.18 5.85 5.83
C GLY A 522 9.46 5.20 6.36
N ALA A 523 10.34 5.99 6.99
CA ALA A 523 11.65 5.55 7.51
C ALA A 523 11.61 4.17 8.21
N SER A 524 12.50 3.24 7.83
CA SER A 524 12.39 1.84 8.23
C SER A 524 12.90 1.50 9.64
N GLY A 525 12.00 0.97 10.48
CA GLY A 525 12.37 0.42 11.78
C GLY A 525 13.06 -0.94 11.68
N SER A 526 12.74 -1.71 10.64
CA SER A 526 13.39 -3.00 10.36
C SER A 526 14.85 -2.81 9.97
N THR A 527 15.15 -1.82 9.12
CA THR A 527 16.54 -1.48 8.79
C THR A 527 17.33 -1.05 10.03
N ASN A 528 16.70 -0.32 10.95
CA ASN A 528 17.32 0.04 12.22
C ASN A 528 17.71 -1.20 13.06
N ILE A 529 16.78 -2.14 13.26
CA ILE A 529 17.06 -3.39 13.98
C ILE A 529 18.21 -4.16 13.30
N MET A 530 18.11 -4.37 11.98
CA MET A 530 19.08 -5.14 11.22
C MET A 530 20.47 -4.50 11.22
N THR A 531 20.56 -3.17 11.07
CA THR A 531 21.84 -2.44 11.07
C THR A 531 22.52 -2.51 12.43
N HIS A 532 21.78 -2.33 13.53
CA HIS A 532 22.33 -2.45 14.87
C HIS A 532 22.82 -3.87 15.17
N MET A 533 22.05 -4.89 14.77
CA MET A 533 22.48 -6.29 14.90
C MET A 533 23.71 -6.58 14.04
N ALA A 534 23.74 -6.12 12.78
CA ALA A 534 24.88 -6.32 11.87
C ALA A 534 26.17 -5.71 12.44
N LYS A 535 26.09 -4.49 12.98
CA LYS A 535 27.23 -3.84 13.66
C LYS A 535 27.69 -4.60 14.90
N TYR A 536 26.76 -5.24 15.62
CA TYR A 536 27.11 -6.11 16.74
C TYR A 536 27.83 -7.38 16.24
N LEU A 537 27.28 -8.07 15.24
CA LEU A 537 27.88 -9.29 14.68
C LEU A 537 29.26 -9.05 14.07
N ALA A 538 29.47 -7.91 13.41
CA ALA A 538 30.79 -7.53 12.88
C ALA A 538 31.84 -7.25 13.96
N LYS A 539 31.44 -7.02 15.22
CA LYS A 539 32.38 -6.92 16.36
C LYS A 539 32.71 -8.29 16.94
N GLU A 540 31.80 -9.26 16.79
CA GLU A 540 31.97 -10.63 17.30
C GLU A 540 32.64 -11.56 16.28
N ASN A 541 32.56 -11.21 15.00
CA ASN A 541 33.11 -11.99 13.88
C ASN A 541 33.62 -11.03 12.79
N ASP A 542 34.94 -10.94 12.65
CA ASP A 542 35.61 -10.07 11.67
C ASP A 542 35.24 -10.41 10.20
N ASN A 543 34.77 -11.63 9.94
CA ASN A 543 34.32 -12.05 8.61
C ASN A 543 32.85 -11.66 8.31
N PHE A 544 32.14 -11.04 9.25
CA PHE A 544 30.75 -10.65 9.05
C PHE A 544 30.64 -9.30 8.33
N SER A 545 30.10 -9.32 7.11
CA SER A 545 29.90 -8.11 6.30
C SER A 545 28.62 -7.36 6.67
N THR A 546 28.75 -6.18 7.27
CA THR A 546 27.61 -5.29 7.56
C THR A 546 26.95 -4.77 6.29
N LYS A 547 27.74 -4.51 5.24
CA LYS A 547 27.24 -4.03 3.95
C LYS A 547 26.42 -5.09 3.22
N GLN A 548 26.87 -6.35 3.22
CA GLN A 548 26.08 -7.46 2.67
C GLN A 548 24.80 -7.68 3.47
N SER A 549 24.84 -7.54 4.80
CA SER A 549 23.63 -7.59 5.63
C SER A 549 22.64 -6.48 5.25
N GLN A 550 23.11 -5.29 4.86
CA GLN A 550 22.25 -4.22 4.36
C GLN A 550 21.67 -4.56 2.99
N LEU A 551 22.44 -5.11 2.05
CA LEU A 551 21.91 -5.59 0.76
C LEU A 551 20.79 -6.62 0.94
N ASN A 552 20.99 -7.61 1.81
CA ASN A 552 19.97 -8.60 2.12
C ASN A 552 18.73 -7.96 2.76
N THR A 553 18.91 -6.93 3.59
CA THR A 553 17.82 -6.16 4.22
C THR A 553 17.04 -5.35 3.19
N LEU A 554 17.70 -4.73 2.21
CA LEU A 554 17.06 -4.03 1.10
C LEU A 554 16.22 -4.99 0.27
N ALA A 555 16.81 -6.11 -0.15
CA ALA A 555 16.10 -7.14 -0.90
C ALA A 555 14.88 -7.65 -0.14
N PHE A 556 15.02 -7.96 1.15
CA PHE A 556 13.90 -8.37 2.00
C PHE A 556 12.79 -7.31 2.05
N LEU A 557 13.10 -6.10 2.51
CA LEU A 557 12.05 -5.11 2.81
C LEU A 557 11.29 -4.66 1.56
N THR A 558 11.97 -4.58 0.43
CA THR A 558 11.35 -4.17 -0.83
C THR A 558 10.62 -5.32 -1.49
N PHE A 559 11.17 -6.55 -1.50
CA PHE A 559 10.48 -7.73 -2.02
C PHE A 559 9.22 -8.07 -1.20
N ASP A 560 9.28 -7.87 0.12
CA ASP A 560 8.14 -8.08 1.04
C ASP A 560 7.07 -6.97 0.96
N GLY A 561 7.37 -5.87 0.25
CA GLY A 561 6.50 -4.70 0.12
C GLY A 561 6.47 -3.79 1.35
N GLY A 562 7.40 -3.96 2.29
CA GLY A 562 7.46 -3.18 3.51
C GLY A 562 7.96 -1.75 3.30
N HIS A 563 9.02 -1.57 2.51
CA HIS A 563 9.69 -0.29 2.32
C HIS A 563 10.28 -0.13 0.92
N SER A 564 10.39 1.12 0.46
CA SER A 564 11.22 1.46 -0.70
C SER A 564 12.71 1.37 -0.37
N LEU A 565 13.55 1.34 -1.40
CA LEU A 565 15.00 1.36 -1.22
C LEU A 565 15.45 2.67 -0.56
N ASN A 566 14.82 3.79 -0.91
CA ASN A 566 15.06 5.10 -0.30
C ASN A 566 14.80 5.11 1.21
N GLU A 567 13.67 4.57 1.67
CA GLU A 567 13.29 4.53 3.09
C GLU A 567 14.22 3.68 3.96
N SER A 568 14.78 2.62 3.38
CA SER A 568 15.75 1.78 4.06
C SER A 568 17.14 2.42 4.06
N MET A 569 17.59 2.91 2.90
CA MET A 569 18.90 3.55 2.78
C MET A 569 19.03 4.83 3.59
N SER A 570 17.96 5.63 3.73
CA SER A 570 17.98 6.83 4.59
C SER A 570 18.32 6.48 6.05
N VAL A 571 17.72 5.41 6.58
CA VAL A 571 18.01 4.92 7.94
C VAL A 571 19.40 4.31 8.02
N TYR A 572 19.82 3.51 7.05
CA TYR A 572 21.15 2.92 7.05
C TYR A 572 22.25 3.99 7.02
N THR A 573 22.12 4.98 6.14
CA THR A 573 23.04 6.13 6.02
C THR A 573 23.05 6.97 7.30
N ALA A 574 21.88 7.24 7.88
CA ALA A 574 21.79 7.92 9.17
C ALA A 574 22.54 7.17 10.28
N LEU A 575 22.49 5.84 10.27
CA LEU A 575 23.22 5.03 11.24
C LEU A 575 24.72 4.96 10.96
N GLN A 576 25.22 5.37 9.79
CA GLN A 576 26.67 5.53 9.56
C GLN A 576 27.21 6.86 10.08
N ALA A 577 26.35 7.85 10.30
CA ALA A 577 26.71 9.13 10.90
C ALA A 577 26.80 9.02 12.44
N GLU A 578 27.38 10.04 13.07
CA GLU A 578 27.50 10.14 14.52
C GLU A 578 26.76 11.35 15.09
N GLY A 579 26.31 11.25 16.35
CA GLY A 579 25.65 12.33 17.08
C GLY A 579 24.42 12.91 16.36
N ASP A 580 24.31 14.24 16.36
CA ASP A 580 23.17 14.96 15.79
C ASP A 580 23.09 14.88 14.25
N GLU A 581 24.20 14.54 13.58
CA GLU A 581 24.23 14.37 12.12
C GLU A 581 23.39 13.19 11.66
N ARG A 582 23.10 12.22 12.53
CA ARG A 582 22.19 11.10 12.21
C ARG A 582 20.80 11.59 11.79
N VAL A 583 20.24 12.57 12.48
CA VAL A 583 18.90 13.09 12.19
C VAL A 583 18.90 13.89 10.88
N LYS A 584 19.97 14.64 10.60
CA LYS A 584 20.12 15.36 9.33
C LYS A 584 20.25 14.40 8.16
N ALA A 585 21.12 13.40 8.28
CA ALA A 585 21.30 12.36 7.28
C ALA A 585 19.99 11.61 7.01
N LEU A 586 19.24 11.26 8.06
CA LEU A 586 17.93 10.62 7.93
C LEU A 586 16.97 11.46 7.08
N ASN A 587 16.81 12.75 7.40
CA ASN A 587 15.77 13.58 6.77
C ASN A 587 16.14 14.09 5.38
N ASN A 588 17.42 14.13 5.03
CA ASN A 588 17.91 14.74 3.78
C ASN A 588 18.44 13.71 2.77
N TYR A 589 18.48 12.43 3.13
CA TYR A 589 18.90 11.38 2.20
C TYR A 589 17.90 11.26 1.05
N HIS A 590 18.43 11.23 -0.16
CA HIS A 590 17.74 10.75 -1.35
C HIS A 590 18.56 9.59 -1.92
N ILE A 591 17.86 8.61 -2.47
CA ILE A 591 18.50 7.42 -3.02
C ILE A 591 19.47 7.78 -4.15
N ASN A 592 20.65 7.19 -4.14
CA ASN A 592 21.51 7.07 -5.31
C ASN A 592 21.76 5.57 -5.51
N TYR A 593 21.42 5.02 -6.68
CA TYR A 593 21.50 3.57 -6.88
C TYR A 593 22.96 3.07 -6.93
N GLU A 594 23.94 3.97 -7.15
CA GLU A 594 25.36 3.67 -6.95
C GLU A 594 25.71 3.38 -5.49
N ASP A 595 24.99 3.95 -4.51
CA ASP A 595 25.19 3.62 -3.09
C ASP A 595 24.89 2.13 -2.83
N ILE A 596 23.89 1.57 -3.54
CA ILE A 596 23.54 0.15 -3.44
C ILE A 596 24.65 -0.71 -4.03
N ILE A 597 25.19 -0.32 -5.19
CA ILE A 597 26.34 -1.01 -5.79
C ILE A 597 27.55 -0.95 -4.85
N ALA A 598 27.77 0.18 -4.17
CA ALA A 598 28.88 0.36 -3.22
C ALA A 598 28.77 -0.47 -1.94
N LEU A 599 27.58 -1.01 -1.63
CA LEU A 599 27.42 -2.00 -0.55
C LEU A 599 28.00 -3.37 -0.93
N ALA A 600 28.04 -3.70 -2.22
CA ALA A 600 28.55 -4.98 -2.67
C ALA A 600 30.08 -5.05 -2.55
N GLU A 601 30.59 -6.23 -2.21
CA GLU A 601 32.01 -6.54 -2.34
C GLU A 601 32.45 -6.49 -3.80
N GLN A 602 33.74 -6.27 -4.04
CA GLN A 602 34.28 -5.97 -5.37
C GLN A 602 33.86 -6.98 -6.43
N ASP A 603 33.92 -8.28 -6.10
CA ASP A 603 33.59 -9.38 -7.03
C ASP A 603 32.08 -9.51 -7.30
N ASN A 604 31.23 -8.90 -6.47
CA ASN A 604 29.76 -8.94 -6.59
C ASN A 604 29.15 -7.62 -7.08
N LYS A 605 29.92 -6.53 -7.20
CA LYS A 605 29.43 -5.23 -7.69
C LYS A 605 28.75 -5.33 -9.06
N ALA A 606 29.35 -6.08 -9.98
CA ALA A 606 28.81 -6.27 -11.32
C ALA A 606 27.43 -6.95 -11.31
N GLY A 607 27.20 -7.92 -10.42
CA GLY A 607 25.91 -8.58 -10.29
C GLY A 607 24.81 -7.68 -9.72
N VAL A 608 25.17 -6.79 -8.78
CA VAL A 608 24.24 -5.79 -8.25
C VAL A 608 23.93 -4.73 -9.31
N ALA A 609 24.93 -4.23 -10.03
CA ALA A 609 24.74 -3.30 -11.13
C ALA A 609 23.84 -3.89 -12.24
N ASP A 610 24.06 -5.15 -12.62
CA ASP A 610 23.21 -5.87 -13.59
C ASP A 610 21.76 -6.02 -13.09
N SER A 611 21.55 -6.26 -11.79
CA SER A 611 20.20 -6.32 -11.19
C SER A 611 19.46 -4.99 -11.29
N ILE A 612 20.17 -3.87 -11.11
CA ILE A 612 19.64 -2.51 -11.24
C ILE A 612 19.35 -2.20 -12.71
N GLU A 613 20.25 -2.56 -13.62
CA GLU A 613 20.04 -2.36 -15.06
C GLU A 613 18.84 -3.13 -15.60
N LYS A 614 18.70 -4.40 -15.20
CA LYS A 614 17.54 -5.22 -15.55
C LYS A 614 16.25 -4.64 -14.99
N ALA A 615 16.26 -4.12 -13.77
CA ALA A 615 15.11 -3.45 -13.20
C ALA A 615 14.70 -2.22 -14.01
N TYR A 616 15.67 -1.44 -14.51
CA TYR A 616 15.39 -0.25 -15.32
C TYR A 616 14.76 -0.63 -16.65
N THR A 617 15.33 -1.63 -17.32
CA THR A 617 14.79 -2.20 -18.55
C THR A 617 13.35 -2.72 -18.34
N SER A 618 13.11 -3.45 -17.25
CA SER A 618 11.77 -3.94 -16.89
C SER A 618 10.79 -2.80 -16.63
N THR A 619 11.23 -1.69 -16.01
CA THR A 619 10.39 -0.51 -15.80
C THR A 619 10.02 0.19 -17.11
N LEU A 620 10.93 0.28 -18.08
CA LEU A 620 10.62 0.80 -19.42
C LEU A 620 9.64 -0.10 -20.19
N GLN A 621 9.82 -1.43 -20.11
CA GLN A 621 8.87 -2.39 -20.67
C GLN A 621 7.50 -2.30 -19.98
N PHE A 622 7.49 -2.08 -18.67
CA PHE A 622 6.27 -1.89 -17.90
C PHE A 622 5.53 -0.62 -18.33
N TYR A 623 6.26 0.47 -18.62
CA TYR A 623 5.69 1.69 -19.22
C TYR A 623 5.04 1.36 -20.58
N GLU A 624 5.73 0.65 -21.47
CA GLU A 624 5.16 0.25 -22.76
C GLU A 624 3.86 -0.56 -22.61
N GLN A 625 3.76 -1.42 -21.61
CA GLN A 625 2.58 -2.29 -21.46
C GLN A 625 1.40 -1.58 -20.78
N ASN A 626 1.67 -0.63 -19.89
CA ASN A 626 0.66 -0.15 -18.94
C ASN A 626 0.41 1.37 -18.99
N ALA A 627 1.23 2.14 -19.73
CA ALA A 627 1.02 3.57 -19.88
C ALA A 627 -0.02 3.86 -20.98
N TYR A 628 -0.92 4.81 -20.72
CA TYR A 628 -1.88 5.32 -21.70
C TYR A 628 -1.21 5.83 -22.99
N SER A 629 -0.04 6.45 -22.86
CA SER A 629 0.74 7.06 -23.95
C SER A 629 1.57 6.05 -24.76
N SER A 630 1.40 4.75 -24.51
CA SER A 630 2.10 3.66 -25.19
C SER A 630 1.54 3.38 -26.60
N PRO A 631 2.40 3.04 -27.58
CA PRO A 631 1.97 2.63 -28.92
C PRO A 631 0.95 1.48 -28.97
N LYS A 632 0.99 0.53 -28.02
CA LYS A 632 0.06 -0.62 -27.99
C LYS A 632 -1.40 -0.23 -27.66
N ASN A 633 -1.60 0.90 -26.98
CA ASN A 633 -2.94 1.39 -26.65
C ASN A 633 -3.60 2.20 -27.78
N ASN A 634 -2.82 2.75 -28.71
CA ASN A 634 -3.36 3.45 -29.90
C ASN A 634 -3.99 2.48 -30.92
N GLN A 635 -3.72 1.16 -30.85
CA GLN A 635 -4.35 0.17 -31.73
C GLN A 635 -5.68 -0.38 -31.20
N ILE A 636 -5.91 -0.36 -29.88
CA ILE A 636 -7.15 -0.87 -29.26
C ILE A 636 -8.28 0.18 -29.33
N ILE A 637 -7.94 1.47 -29.44
CA ILE A 637 -8.92 2.57 -29.51
C ILE A 637 -9.39 2.84 -30.96
N MET A 638 -8.68 2.31 -31.97
CA MET A 638 -9.05 2.43 -33.39
C MET A 638 -9.55 1.11 -34.02
N GLY A 639 -9.81 0.09 -33.20
CA GLY A 639 -10.36 -1.21 -33.61
C GLY A 639 -11.87 -1.31 -33.43
#